data_AF-A0A329U5D4-F1
#
_entry.id   AF-A0A329U5D4-F1
#
_cell.length_a   1.000
_cell.length_b   1.000
_cell.length_c   1.000
_cell.angle_alpha   90.00
_cell.angle_beta   90.00
_cell.angle_gamma   90.00
#
_symmetry.space_group_name_H-M   'P 1'
#
loop_
_entity.id
_entity.type
_entity.pdbx_description
1 polymer ?
#
loop_
_entity_poly.entity_id
_entity_poly.type
_entity_poly.pdbx_seq_one_letter_code
_entity_poly.pdbx_strand_id
1 'polypeptide(L)'
;MNVSKEKKAIVAGMVGCLLYVIGDFLFSATGKSQSTESIGLMVKVAYLDMATWRMVLSIICGVLGTALYYIGFHQMWKLLKRHLSQPKQRKWVKMFQAAYLTGTVCWGYVHAMFMNVALIFKFTFVQYDDMRAAAEIANKVFYCNAAPLLASYILCDVLLSIVMLVLIWKRMLPLKSTGQRILASLCNPIAFAGIVGNLFTLLPWPLNQIDHGTESTGHLLVLALGLVLLREMTKSGELKEVEVRR
;
A
#
# COMPACT_ATOMS: atom_id res chain seq x y z
N MET A 1 -7.56 -4.95 27.28
CA MET A 1 -7.52 -4.62 25.83
C MET A 1 -8.83 -5.12 25.23
N ASN A 2 -9.63 -4.28 24.57
CA ASN A 2 -10.96 -4.69 24.10
C ASN A 2 -10.85 -5.24 22.67
N VAL A 3 -10.89 -6.57 22.54
CA VAL A 3 -10.75 -7.30 21.26
C VAL A 3 -11.66 -6.76 20.16
N SER A 4 -12.90 -6.34 20.51
CA SER A 4 -13.83 -5.75 19.55
C SER A 4 -13.32 -4.40 19.01
N LYS A 5 -12.78 -3.54 19.87
CA LYS A 5 -12.19 -2.24 19.45
C LYS A 5 -10.95 -2.44 18.58
N GLU A 6 -10.11 -3.42 18.92
CA GLU A 6 -8.86 -3.70 18.18
C GLU A 6 -9.15 -4.27 16.80
N LYS A 7 -10.09 -5.21 16.71
CA LYS A 7 -10.58 -5.73 15.43
C LYS A 7 -11.13 -4.61 14.56
N LYS A 8 -11.94 -3.70 15.12
CA LYS A 8 -12.47 -2.53 14.39
C LYS A 8 -11.36 -1.63 13.86
N ALA A 9 -10.31 -1.37 14.65
CA ALA A 9 -9.18 -0.56 14.20
C ALA A 9 -8.39 -1.21 13.06
N ILE A 10 -8.15 -2.52 13.10
CA ILE A 10 -7.50 -3.24 11.99
C ILE A 10 -8.38 -3.21 10.74
N VAL A 11 -9.68 -3.47 10.90
CA VAL A 11 -10.65 -3.39 9.78
C VAL A 11 -10.70 -1.98 9.19
N ALA A 12 -10.65 -0.94 10.03
CA ALA A 12 -10.57 0.44 9.55
C ALA A 12 -9.33 0.66 8.67
N GLY A 13 -8.16 0.14 9.06
CA GLY A 13 -6.99 0.17 8.19
C GLY A 13 -7.11 -0.64 6.91
N MET A 14 -7.80 -1.78 6.95
CA MET A 14 -8.08 -2.55 5.71
C MET A 14 -8.97 -1.76 4.76
N VAL A 15 -9.96 -1.01 5.28
CA VAL A 15 -10.75 -0.06 4.47
C VAL A 15 -9.85 1.04 3.92
N GLY A 16 -8.89 1.55 4.70
CA GLY A 16 -7.88 2.49 4.24
C GLY A 16 -7.05 1.96 3.06
N CYS A 17 -6.53 0.73 3.17
CA CYS A 17 -5.82 0.08 2.06
C CYS A 17 -6.72 -0.14 0.85
N LEU A 18 -7.99 -0.47 1.04
CA LEU A 18 -8.95 -0.62 -0.07
C LEU A 18 -9.20 0.72 -0.77
N LEU A 19 -9.23 1.84 -0.04
CA LEU A 19 -9.30 3.16 -0.65
C LEU A 19 -8.08 3.45 -1.52
N TYR A 20 -6.87 3.04 -1.11
CA TYR A 20 -5.69 3.12 -1.97
C TYR A 20 -5.83 2.29 -3.23
N VAL A 21 -6.28 1.02 -3.12
CA VAL A 21 -6.55 0.16 -4.29
C VAL A 21 -7.53 0.84 -5.27
N ILE A 22 -8.59 1.45 -4.75
CA ILE A 22 -9.55 2.21 -5.56
C ILE A 22 -8.87 3.44 -6.19
N GLY A 23 -8.08 4.18 -5.41
CA GLY A 23 -7.32 5.34 -5.89
C GLY A 23 -6.33 4.99 -7.00
N ASP A 24 -5.62 3.87 -6.88
CA ASP A 24 -4.69 3.34 -7.88
C ASP A 24 -5.43 2.99 -9.17
N PHE A 25 -6.58 2.33 -9.06
CA PHE A 25 -7.40 1.99 -10.21
C PHE A 25 -7.97 3.23 -10.90
N LEU A 26 -8.49 4.18 -10.13
CA LEU A 26 -9.01 5.45 -10.65
C LEU A 26 -7.95 6.23 -11.42
N PHE A 27 -6.69 6.14 -10.98
CA PHE A 27 -5.56 6.78 -11.64
C PHE A 27 -5.06 6.03 -12.88
N SER A 28 -4.83 4.72 -12.77
CA SER A 28 -4.03 3.99 -13.76
C SER A 28 -4.84 3.20 -14.77
N ALA A 29 -6.09 2.84 -14.47
CA ALA A 29 -6.88 1.98 -15.34
C ALA A 29 -7.22 2.68 -16.66
N THR A 30 -6.88 2.05 -17.78
CA THR A 30 -7.16 2.56 -19.13
C THR A 30 -8.30 1.80 -19.79
N GLY A 31 -9.08 2.53 -20.61
CA GLY A 31 -10.11 1.95 -21.46
C GLY A 31 -9.49 1.19 -22.65
N LYS A 32 -10.27 0.27 -23.24
CA LYS A 32 -9.83 -0.60 -24.35
C LYS A 32 -9.26 0.17 -25.55
N SER A 33 -9.73 1.39 -25.80
CA SER A 33 -9.31 2.25 -26.91
C SER A 33 -8.34 3.37 -26.51
N GLN A 34 -7.95 3.46 -25.24
CA GLN A 34 -7.02 4.49 -24.78
C GLN A 34 -5.58 4.04 -24.99
N SER A 35 -4.71 4.98 -25.42
CA SER A 35 -3.30 4.67 -25.65
C SER A 35 -2.58 4.34 -24.34
N THR A 36 -1.87 3.22 -24.32
CA THR A 36 -0.96 2.85 -23.22
C THR A 36 0.45 3.41 -23.42
N GLU A 37 0.69 4.20 -24.47
CA GLU A 37 1.97 4.82 -24.72
C GLU A 37 2.33 5.81 -23.62
N SER A 38 3.61 5.79 -23.25
CA SER A 38 4.20 6.70 -22.27
C SER A 38 5.21 7.61 -22.95
N ILE A 39 5.14 8.91 -22.67
CA ILE A 39 6.08 9.92 -23.15
C ILE A 39 7.04 10.23 -21.99
N GLY A 40 8.30 9.82 -22.14
CA GLY A 40 9.30 9.95 -21.07
C GLY A 40 9.14 8.87 -20.00
N LEU A 41 9.20 9.25 -18.72
CA LEU A 41 9.28 8.31 -17.61
C LEU A 41 7.92 7.83 -17.09
N MET A 42 6.93 8.72 -17.03
CA MET A 42 5.69 8.46 -16.29
C MET A 42 4.42 8.99 -16.98
N VAL A 43 4.56 9.94 -17.91
CA VAL A 43 3.43 10.60 -18.57
C VAL A 43 2.77 9.65 -19.56
N LYS A 44 1.56 9.19 -19.29
CA LYS A 44 0.76 8.36 -20.20
C LYS A 44 -0.12 9.25 -21.08
N VAL A 45 -0.17 8.95 -22.38
CA VAL A 45 -1.06 9.67 -23.32
C VAL A 45 -2.53 9.56 -22.88
N ALA A 46 -2.92 8.42 -22.31
CA ALA A 46 -4.26 8.20 -21.74
C ALA A 46 -4.70 9.25 -20.69
N TYR A 47 -3.79 9.99 -20.05
CA TYR A 47 -4.17 11.03 -19.08
C TYR A 47 -5.00 12.15 -19.72
N LEU A 48 -4.85 12.39 -21.02
CA LEU A 48 -5.65 13.38 -21.75
C LEU A 48 -7.12 12.96 -21.83
N ASP A 49 -7.36 11.68 -22.10
CA ASP A 49 -8.70 11.09 -22.23
C ASP A 49 -9.36 10.76 -20.89
N MET A 50 -8.57 10.67 -19.81
CA MET A 50 -9.10 10.37 -18.48
C MET A 50 -9.90 11.54 -17.92
N ALA A 51 -11.12 11.28 -17.45
CA ALA A 51 -11.94 12.29 -16.81
C ALA A 51 -11.29 12.83 -15.52
N THR A 52 -11.24 14.15 -15.37
CA THR A 52 -10.54 14.84 -14.28
C THR A 52 -11.07 14.45 -12.89
N TRP A 53 -12.37 14.14 -12.78
CA TRP A 53 -12.96 13.70 -11.51
C TRP A 53 -12.32 12.41 -10.97
N ARG A 54 -11.80 11.52 -11.84
CA ARG A 54 -11.09 10.31 -11.42
C ARG A 54 -9.81 10.65 -10.66
N MET A 55 -9.07 11.64 -11.13
CA MET A 55 -7.83 12.12 -10.49
C MET A 55 -8.16 12.78 -9.15
N VAL A 56 -9.19 13.62 -9.09
CA VAL A 56 -9.66 14.23 -7.84
C VAL A 56 -10.09 13.17 -6.82
N LEU A 57 -10.86 12.17 -7.26
CA LEU A 57 -11.33 11.10 -6.39
C LEU A 57 -10.16 10.22 -5.92
N SER A 58 -9.15 9.97 -6.76
CA SER A 58 -7.92 9.27 -6.36
C SER A 58 -7.17 10.02 -5.24
N ILE A 59 -7.06 11.36 -5.31
CA ILE A 59 -6.47 12.16 -4.23
C ILE A 59 -7.28 12.01 -2.93
N ILE A 60 -8.61 12.10 -3.01
CA ILE A 60 -9.50 11.94 -1.84
C ILE A 60 -9.33 10.56 -1.22
N CYS A 61 -9.30 9.51 -2.05
CA CYS A 61 -9.01 8.14 -1.64
C CYS A 61 -7.65 8.04 -0.94
N GLY A 62 -6.61 8.71 -1.47
CA GLY A 62 -5.29 8.76 -0.85
C GLY A 62 -5.28 9.42 0.54
N VAL A 63 -5.94 10.57 0.68
CA VAL A 63 -6.02 11.30 1.96
C VAL A 63 -6.79 10.52 3.02
N LEU A 64 -8.01 10.05 2.68
CA LEU A 64 -8.83 9.26 3.60
C LEU A 64 -8.17 7.90 3.90
N GLY A 65 -7.58 7.28 2.87
CA GLY A 65 -6.80 6.05 2.96
C GLY A 65 -5.67 6.18 3.97
N THR A 66 -4.93 7.29 3.94
CA THR A 66 -3.81 7.57 4.86
C THR A 66 -4.25 7.58 6.31
N ALA A 67 -5.33 8.30 6.63
CA ALA A 67 -5.83 8.40 7.99
C ALA A 67 -6.24 7.02 8.54
N LEU A 68 -6.95 6.24 7.73
CA LEU A 68 -7.39 4.90 8.10
C LEU A 68 -6.23 3.89 8.18
N TYR A 69 -5.30 3.95 7.23
CA TYR A 69 -4.08 3.15 7.19
C TYR A 69 -3.30 3.27 8.50
N TYR A 70 -3.09 4.51 8.96
CA TYR A 70 -2.43 4.77 10.24
C TYR A 70 -3.12 4.03 11.40
N ILE A 71 -4.45 4.13 11.49
CA ILE A 71 -5.22 3.49 12.56
C ILE A 71 -5.00 1.97 12.59
N GLY A 72 -5.08 1.31 11.44
CA GLY A 72 -4.92 -0.15 11.38
C GLY A 72 -3.50 -0.61 11.63
N PHE A 73 -2.50 0.02 10.99
CA PHE A 73 -1.10 -0.37 11.17
C PHE A 73 -0.57 -0.01 12.56
N HIS A 74 -1.02 1.09 13.15
CA HIS A 74 -0.72 1.42 14.54
C HIS A 74 -1.30 0.37 15.50
N GLN A 75 -2.51 -0.12 15.23
CA GLN A 75 -3.10 -1.21 16.01
C GLN A 75 -2.32 -2.52 15.81
N MET A 76 -1.91 -2.86 14.59
CA MET A 76 -1.08 -4.03 14.32
C MET A 76 0.27 -3.94 15.05
N TRP A 77 0.90 -2.77 15.06
CA TRP A 77 2.12 -2.53 15.82
C TRP A 77 1.93 -2.76 17.33
N LYS A 78 0.80 -2.33 17.91
CA LYS A 78 0.48 -2.62 19.32
C LYS A 78 0.39 -4.12 19.60
N LEU A 79 -0.23 -4.88 18.69
CA LEU A 79 -0.31 -6.34 18.80
C LEU A 79 1.07 -6.99 18.71
N LEU A 80 1.87 -6.61 17.71
CA LEU A 80 3.23 -7.11 17.53
C LEU A 80 4.11 -6.80 18.74
N LYS A 81 4.03 -5.58 19.28
CA LYS A 81 4.78 -5.16 20.46
C LYS A 81 4.45 -6.02 21.69
N ARG A 82 3.20 -6.45 21.83
CA ARG A 82 2.75 -7.29 22.94
C ARG A 82 3.16 -8.76 22.75
N HIS A 83 2.89 -9.30 21.56
CA HIS A 83 3.23 -10.69 21.22
C HIS A 83 4.75 -10.92 21.25
N LEU A 84 5.53 -9.97 20.74
CA LEU A 84 6.98 -10.04 20.61
C LEU A 84 7.70 -9.32 21.75
N SER A 85 7.54 -9.85 22.96
CA SER A 85 8.08 -9.24 24.18
C SER A 85 9.61 -9.43 24.35
N GLN A 86 10.21 -10.41 23.67
CA GLN A 86 11.62 -10.76 23.88
C GLN A 86 12.59 -9.70 23.33
N PRO A 87 13.74 -9.43 23.98
CA PRO A 87 14.69 -8.39 23.57
C PRO A 87 15.19 -8.55 22.13
N LYS A 88 15.49 -9.79 21.70
CA LYS A 88 15.94 -10.11 20.33
C LYS A 88 14.87 -9.83 19.26
N GLN A 89 13.60 -9.82 19.63
CA GLN A 89 12.46 -9.59 18.73
C GLN A 89 12.07 -8.11 18.63
N ARG A 90 12.37 -7.29 19.65
CA ARG A 90 12.04 -5.85 19.69
C ARG A 90 12.57 -5.07 18.50
N LYS A 91 13.72 -5.46 17.92
CA LYS A 91 14.26 -4.80 16.73
C LYS A 91 13.31 -4.87 15.53
N TRP A 92 12.63 -6.02 15.34
CA TRP A 92 11.68 -6.21 14.24
C TRP A 92 10.40 -5.40 14.45
N VAL A 93 9.94 -5.29 15.70
CA VAL A 93 8.82 -4.41 16.06
C VAL A 93 9.16 -2.94 15.78
N LYS A 94 10.39 -2.50 16.07
CA LYS A 94 10.85 -1.14 15.74
C LYS A 94 10.97 -0.91 14.23
N MET A 95 11.47 -1.88 13.48
CA MET A 95 11.53 -1.79 12.02
C MET A 95 10.12 -1.77 11.40
N PHE A 96 9.19 -2.58 11.90
CA PHE A 96 7.78 -2.50 11.52
C PHE A 96 7.22 -1.10 11.80
N GLN A 97 7.54 -0.54 12.97
CA GLN A 97 7.12 0.80 13.34
C GLN A 97 7.64 1.86 12.38
N ALA A 98 8.92 1.80 12.02
CA ALA A 98 9.51 2.69 11.04
C ALA A 98 8.76 2.57 9.70
N ALA A 99 8.60 1.35 9.18
CA ALA A 99 7.96 1.10 7.89
C ALA A 99 6.53 1.65 7.79
N TYR A 100 5.66 1.41 8.79
CA TYR A 100 4.29 1.90 8.70
C TYR A 100 4.17 3.41 8.96
N LEU A 101 5.03 4.00 9.79
CA LEU A 101 5.02 5.45 10.03
C LEU A 101 5.51 6.20 8.80
N THR A 102 6.61 5.75 8.19
CA THR A 102 7.06 6.29 6.91
C THR A 102 6.02 6.06 5.84
N GLY A 103 5.45 4.85 5.74
CA GLY A 103 4.38 4.53 4.80
C GLY A 103 3.15 5.42 4.96
N THR A 104 2.76 5.78 6.19
CA THR A 104 1.65 6.71 6.44
C THR A 104 1.93 8.09 5.83
N VAL A 105 3.13 8.65 6.02
CA VAL A 105 3.46 9.98 5.49
C VAL A 105 3.68 9.93 3.97
N CYS A 106 4.41 8.93 3.51
CA CYS A 106 4.82 8.77 2.12
C CYS A 106 3.64 8.44 1.21
N TRP A 107 2.66 7.64 1.63
CA TRP A 107 1.56 7.24 0.74
C TRP A 107 0.69 8.39 0.28
N GLY A 108 0.29 9.26 1.20
CA GLY A 108 -0.47 10.47 0.85
C GLY A 108 0.31 11.36 -0.14
N TYR A 109 1.62 11.49 0.07
CA TYR A 109 2.50 12.21 -0.84
C TYR A 109 2.60 11.56 -2.22
N VAL A 110 2.85 10.24 -2.30
CA VAL A 110 2.95 9.48 -3.54
C VAL A 110 1.68 9.63 -4.37
N HIS A 111 0.51 9.34 -3.79
CA HIS A 111 -0.77 9.48 -4.50
C HIS A 111 -1.00 10.90 -5.02
N ALA A 112 -0.77 11.91 -4.19
CA ALA A 112 -0.93 13.31 -4.60
C ALA A 112 0.05 13.69 -5.72
N MET A 113 1.30 13.22 -5.63
CA MET A 113 2.34 13.50 -6.61
C MET A 113 1.98 12.92 -7.99
N PHE A 114 1.64 11.63 -8.05
CA PHE A 114 1.25 10.97 -9.30
C PHE A 114 0.03 11.65 -9.94
N MET A 115 -0.98 12.07 -9.16
CA MET A 115 -2.14 12.78 -9.69
C MET A 115 -1.77 14.18 -10.19
N ASN A 116 -0.94 14.90 -9.45
CA ASN A 116 -0.52 16.25 -9.85
C ASN A 116 0.28 16.24 -11.15
N VAL A 117 1.15 15.24 -11.39
CA VAL A 117 1.86 15.11 -12.68
C VAL A 117 0.87 14.90 -13.81
N ALA A 118 -0.11 14.02 -13.63
CA ALA A 118 -1.13 13.76 -14.65
C ALA A 118 -1.99 15.01 -14.94
N LEU A 119 -2.37 15.76 -13.90
CA LEU A 119 -3.12 17.01 -14.02
C LEU A 119 -2.29 18.11 -14.69
N ILE A 120 -1.02 18.26 -14.33
CA ILE A 120 -0.10 19.22 -14.96
C ILE A 120 0.02 18.90 -16.45
N PHE A 121 0.27 17.64 -16.81
CA PHE A 121 0.34 17.22 -18.20
C PHE A 121 -0.96 17.57 -18.95
N LYS A 122 -2.10 17.17 -18.39
CA LYS A 122 -3.41 17.38 -19.02
C LYS A 122 -3.73 18.86 -19.21
N PHE A 123 -3.61 19.68 -18.18
CA PHE A 123 -3.98 21.09 -18.26
C PHE A 123 -3.00 21.92 -19.07
N THR A 124 -1.71 21.56 -19.05
CA THR A 124 -0.73 22.19 -19.94
C THR A 124 -1.05 21.88 -21.39
N PHE A 125 -1.40 20.63 -21.72
CA PHE A 125 -1.83 20.28 -23.08
C PHE A 125 -3.09 21.05 -23.50
N VAL A 126 -4.12 21.11 -22.65
CA VAL A 126 -5.35 21.87 -22.95
C VAL A 126 -5.09 23.35 -23.20
N GLN A 127 -4.11 23.94 -22.52
CA GLN A 127 -3.82 25.37 -22.63
C GLN A 127 -2.95 25.73 -23.84
N TYR A 128 -2.00 24.88 -24.21
CA TYR A 128 -0.98 25.18 -25.22
C TYR A 128 -1.08 24.34 -26.49
N ASP A 129 -1.90 23.29 -26.50
CA ASP A 129 -2.06 22.30 -27.59
C ASP A 129 -0.74 21.67 -28.08
N ASP A 130 0.30 21.69 -27.23
CA ASP A 130 1.60 21.09 -27.50
C ASP A 130 1.86 19.92 -26.54
N MET A 131 1.68 18.71 -27.08
CA MET A 131 1.86 17.47 -26.33
C MET A 131 3.30 17.26 -25.86
N ARG A 132 4.31 17.69 -26.64
CA ARG A 132 5.72 17.52 -26.28
C ARG A 132 6.08 18.46 -25.15
N ALA A 133 5.69 19.73 -25.25
CA ALA A 133 5.93 20.71 -24.20
C ALA A 133 5.21 20.32 -22.89
N ALA A 134 3.95 19.88 -22.98
CA ALA A 134 3.20 19.42 -21.82
C ALA A 134 3.87 18.21 -21.13
N ALA A 135 4.30 17.22 -21.93
CA ALA A 135 4.99 16.04 -21.40
C ALA A 135 6.35 16.42 -20.79
N GLU A 136 7.10 17.33 -21.40
CA GLU A 136 8.39 17.80 -20.87
C GLU A 136 8.23 18.47 -19.50
N ILE A 137 7.24 19.37 -19.36
CA ILE A 137 6.94 20.04 -18.08
C ILE A 137 6.57 19.02 -17.01
N ALA A 138 5.65 18.09 -17.32
CA ALA A 138 5.23 17.06 -16.39
C ALA A 138 6.37 16.11 -15.98
N ASN A 139 7.21 15.69 -16.94
CA ASN A 139 8.38 14.86 -16.67
C ASN A 139 9.44 15.59 -15.81
N LYS A 140 9.65 16.90 -15.99
CA LYS A 140 10.53 17.70 -15.12
C LYS A 140 10.05 17.70 -13.67
N VAL A 141 8.74 17.90 -13.47
CA VAL A 141 8.13 17.82 -12.13
C VAL A 141 8.30 16.42 -11.54
N PHE A 142 8.08 15.36 -12.33
CA PHE A 142 8.33 13.99 -11.88
C PHE A 142 9.79 13.74 -11.52
N TYR A 143 10.73 14.17 -12.35
CA TYR A 143 12.16 13.99 -12.14
C TYR A 143 12.63 14.60 -10.82
N CYS A 144 12.16 15.82 -10.49
CA CYS A 144 12.46 16.46 -9.20
C CYS A 144 11.94 15.68 -7.98
N ASN A 145 10.94 14.83 -8.17
CA ASN A 145 10.34 14.00 -7.11
C ASN A 145 10.75 12.53 -7.18
N ALA A 146 11.50 12.10 -8.21
CA ALA A 146 11.84 10.70 -8.42
C ALA A 146 12.65 10.11 -7.26
N ALA A 147 13.63 10.85 -6.71
CA ALA A 147 14.41 10.41 -5.57
C ALA A 147 13.56 10.28 -4.28
N PRO A 148 12.73 11.27 -3.89
CA PRO A 148 11.76 11.11 -2.81
C PRO A 148 10.79 9.93 -2.99
N LEU A 149 10.28 9.70 -4.21
CA LEU A 149 9.39 8.58 -4.51
C LEU A 149 10.10 7.23 -4.34
N LEU A 150 11.33 7.10 -4.85
CA LEU A 150 12.14 5.88 -4.70
C LEU A 150 12.47 5.62 -3.22
N ALA A 151 12.86 6.65 -2.47
CA ALA A 151 13.11 6.54 -1.05
C ALA A 151 11.85 6.09 -0.29
N SER A 152 10.68 6.64 -0.67
CA SER A 152 9.38 6.27 -0.11
C SER A 152 9.07 4.79 -0.35
N TYR A 153 9.24 4.31 -1.58
CA TYR A 153 9.03 2.91 -1.96
C TYR A 153 9.94 1.95 -1.18
N ILE A 154 11.23 2.30 -1.02
CA ILE A 154 12.18 1.48 -0.26
C ILE A 154 11.79 1.43 1.23
N LEU A 155 11.47 2.58 1.82
CA LEU A 155 11.17 2.70 3.25
C LEU A 155 9.79 2.14 3.63
N CYS A 156 8.81 2.25 2.74
CA CYS A 156 7.46 1.74 2.96
C CYS A 156 7.39 0.26 2.56
N ASP A 157 7.54 -0.03 1.27
CA ASP A 157 7.11 -1.31 0.70
C ASP A 157 8.17 -2.38 0.87
N VAL A 158 9.43 -2.07 0.53
CA VAL A 158 10.54 -3.01 0.65
C VAL A 158 10.79 -3.33 2.12
N LEU A 159 10.92 -2.31 2.98
CA LEU A 159 11.15 -2.51 4.40
C LEU A 159 10.00 -3.28 5.07
N LEU A 160 8.74 -2.91 4.81
CA LEU A 160 7.59 -3.63 5.36
C LEU A 160 7.60 -5.10 4.91
N SER A 161 7.85 -5.35 3.62
CA SER A 161 7.90 -6.71 3.07
C SER A 161 9.00 -7.56 3.71
N ILE A 162 10.21 -7.01 3.87
CA ILE A 162 11.31 -7.68 4.57
C ILE A 162 10.93 -8.01 6.01
N VAL A 163 10.37 -7.05 6.75
CA VAL A 163 9.95 -7.26 8.13
C VAL A 163 8.90 -8.35 8.21
N MET A 164 7.89 -8.33 7.35
CA MET A 164 6.84 -9.34 7.32
C MET A 164 7.38 -10.74 7.01
N LEU A 165 8.25 -10.87 6.00
CA LEU A 165 8.90 -12.14 5.67
C LEU A 165 9.69 -12.69 6.86
N VAL A 166 10.46 -11.85 7.56
CA VAL A 166 11.20 -12.27 8.75
C VAL A 166 10.26 -12.71 9.87
N LEU A 167 9.18 -11.96 10.13
CA LEU A 167 8.21 -12.30 11.17
C LEU A 167 7.53 -13.66 10.88
N ILE A 168 7.25 -13.95 9.61
CA ILE A 168 6.67 -15.22 9.16
C ILE A 168 7.66 -16.37 9.32
N TRP A 169 8.85 -16.24 8.74
CA TRP A 169 9.81 -17.35 8.65
C TRP A 169 10.55 -17.63 9.96
N LYS A 170 10.73 -16.61 10.82
CA LYS A 170 11.22 -16.81 12.20
C LYS A 170 10.14 -17.29 13.17
N ARG A 171 8.94 -17.65 12.68
CA ARG A 171 7.82 -18.15 13.49
C ARG A 171 7.41 -17.16 14.59
N MET A 172 7.57 -15.86 14.32
CA MET A 172 7.14 -14.78 15.22
C MET A 172 5.66 -14.45 15.03
N LEU A 173 5.05 -14.89 13.93
CA LEU A 173 3.60 -14.95 13.78
C LEU A 173 3.11 -16.39 14.05
N PRO A 174 1.96 -16.57 14.73
CA PRO A 174 1.43 -17.88 15.10
C PRO A 174 0.77 -18.61 13.91
N LEU A 175 1.54 -18.90 12.87
CA LEU A 175 1.12 -19.67 11.70
C LEU A 175 1.44 -21.16 11.91
N LYS A 176 0.40 -22.01 11.79
CA LYS A 176 0.41 -23.41 12.21
C LYS A 176 1.12 -24.34 11.24
N SER A 177 1.02 -24.07 9.93
CA SER A 177 1.60 -24.92 8.89
C SER A 177 2.63 -24.18 8.02
N THR A 178 3.52 -24.94 7.38
CA THR A 178 4.44 -24.39 6.37
C THR A 178 3.69 -23.79 5.19
N GLY A 179 2.58 -24.41 4.76
CA GLY A 179 1.73 -23.86 3.70
C GLY A 179 1.15 -22.49 4.05
N GLN A 180 0.72 -22.28 5.30
CA GLN A 180 0.28 -20.97 5.76
C GLN A 180 1.39 -19.92 5.74
N ARG A 181 2.65 -20.31 5.99
CA ARG A 181 3.82 -19.40 5.90
C ARG A 181 4.14 -19.02 4.47
N ILE A 182 4.05 -19.98 3.54
CA ILE A 182 4.24 -19.71 2.11
C ILE A 182 3.17 -18.72 1.64
N LEU A 183 1.89 -18.98 1.95
CA LEU A 183 0.80 -18.07 1.61
C LEU A 183 0.97 -16.69 2.25
N ALA A 184 1.32 -16.63 3.54
CA ALA A 184 1.58 -15.36 4.23
C ALA A 184 2.78 -14.60 3.64
N SER A 185 3.75 -15.30 3.03
CA SER A 185 4.88 -14.66 2.35
C SER A 185 4.47 -13.94 1.07
N LEU A 186 3.29 -14.23 0.53
CA LEU A 186 2.67 -13.46 -0.56
C LEU A 186 1.87 -12.25 -0.02
N CYS A 187 1.54 -12.23 1.27
CA CYS A 187 0.76 -11.17 1.91
C CYS A 187 1.64 -9.97 2.32
N ASN A 188 2.35 -9.39 1.35
CA ASN A 188 3.07 -8.13 1.51
C ASN A 188 3.12 -7.36 0.17
N PRO A 189 3.36 -6.04 0.20
CA PRO A 189 3.29 -5.18 -0.99
C PRO A 189 4.14 -5.69 -2.16
N ILE A 190 5.42 -6.00 -1.91
CA ILE A 190 6.36 -6.35 -2.96
C ILE A 190 6.07 -7.73 -3.56
N ALA A 191 5.84 -8.74 -2.72
CA ALA A 191 5.58 -10.09 -3.20
C ALA A 191 4.23 -10.16 -3.93
N PHE A 192 3.21 -9.47 -3.42
CA PHE A 192 1.89 -9.48 -4.06
C PHE A 192 1.92 -8.75 -5.39
N ALA A 193 2.48 -7.55 -5.48
CA ALA A 193 2.60 -6.83 -6.74
C ALA A 193 3.50 -7.58 -7.74
N GLY A 194 4.69 -8.00 -7.31
CA GLY A 194 5.68 -8.65 -8.17
C GLY A 194 5.28 -10.03 -8.69
N ILE A 195 4.40 -10.74 -7.99
CA ILE A 195 3.91 -12.06 -8.42
C ILE A 195 2.49 -11.93 -8.99
N VAL A 196 1.54 -11.52 -8.16
CA VAL A 196 0.12 -11.50 -8.54
C VAL A 196 -0.16 -10.36 -9.52
N GLY A 197 0.42 -9.18 -9.33
CA GLY A 197 0.31 -8.07 -10.29
C GLY A 197 0.84 -8.47 -11.67
N ASN A 198 2.05 -9.03 -11.73
CA ASN A 198 2.61 -9.54 -13.00
C ASN A 198 1.82 -10.71 -13.62
N LEU A 199 1.06 -11.48 -12.84
CA LEU A 199 0.14 -12.47 -13.41
C LEU A 199 -1.09 -11.80 -14.02
N PHE A 200 -1.61 -10.74 -13.38
CA PHE A 200 -2.73 -9.97 -13.93
C PHE A 200 -2.36 -9.28 -15.25
N THR A 201 -1.13 -8.75 -15.39
CA THR A 201 -0.70 -8.11 -16.65
C THR A 201 -0.73 -9.05 -17.86
N LEU A 202 -0.64 -10.37 -17.65
CA LEU A 202 -0.73 -11.39 -18.70
C LEU A 202 -2.16 -11.70 -19.14
N LEU A 203 -3.18 -11.27 -18.39
CA LEU A 203 -4.59 -11.54 -18.69
C LEU A 203 -5.13 -10.58 -19.75
N PRO A 204 -6.21 -10.93 -20.46
CA PRO A 204 -6.86 -10.00 -21.37
C PRO A 204 -7.53 -8.85 -20.62
N TRP A 205 -7.73 -7.72 -21.30
CA TRP A 205 -8.58 -6.63 -20.80
C TRP A 205 -10.00 -7.16 -20.51
N PRO A 206 -10.65 -6.77 -19.39
CA PRO A 206 -10.22 -5.75 -18.42
C PRO A 206 -9.39 -6.28 -17.24
N LEU A 207 -9.12 -7.58 -17.19
CA LEU A 207 -8.48 -8.22 -16.02
C LEU A 207 -7.05 -7.75 -15.81
N ASN A 208 -6.34 -7.39 -16.87
CA ASN A 208 -5.01 -6.80 -16.75
C ASN A 208 -4.96 -5.45 -16.07
N GLN A 209 -6.09 -4.76 -15.86
CA GLN A 209 -6.14 -3.49 -15.13
C GLN A 209 -6.17 -3.67 -13.60
N ILE A 210 -6.29 -4.91 -13.13
CA ILE A 210 -6.29 -5.22 -11.69
C ILE A 210 -4.88 -5.10 -11.10
N ASP A 211 -3.84 -5.21 -11.94
CA ASP A 211 -2.44 -5.08 -11.54
C ASP A 211 -2.15 -3.77 -10.79
N HIS A 212 -2.77 -2.66 -11.22
CA HIS A 212 -2.57 -1.31 -10.67
C HIS A 212 -2.80 -1.22 -9.17
N GLY A 213 -3.71 -2.02 -8.60
CA GLY A 213 -4.03 -2.02 -7.18
C GLY A 213 -3.33 -3.12 -6.36
N THR A 214 -2.47 -3.93 -6.97
CA THR A 214 -1.90 -5.11 -6.30
C THR A 214 -0.92 -4.75 -5.18
N GLU A 215 -0.14 -3.68 -5.33
CA GLU A 215 0.75 -3.20 -4.28
C GLU A 215 -0.02 -2.79 -3.00
N SER A 216 -1.04 -1.94 -3.16
CA SER A 216 -1.97 -1.53 -2.10
C SER A 216 -2.73 -2.71 -1.51
N THR A 217 -3.06 -3.72 -2.33
CA THR A 217 -3.65 -4.99 -1.87
C THR A 217 -2.67 -5.76 -0.97
N GLY A 218 -1.38 -5.74 -1.26
CA GLY A 218 -0.36 -6.33 -0.39
C GLY A 218 -0.36 -5.72 1.01
N HIS A 219 -0.51 -4.39 1.13
CA HIS A 219 -0.69 -3.73 2.44
C HIS A 219 -1.98 -4.18 3.16
N LEU A 220 -3.08 -4.33 2.43
CA LEU A 220 -4.33 -4.86 2.97
C LEU A 220 -4.12 -6.27 3.55
N LEU A 221 -3.39 -7.13 2.84
CA LEU A 221 -3.10 -8.50 3.27
C LEU A 221 -2.20 -8.56 4.51
N VAL A 222 -1.29 -7.59 4.69
CA VAL A 222 -0.53 -7.45 5.94
C VAL A 222 -1.47 -7.23 7.13
N LEU A 223 -2.48 -6.35 6.99
CA LEU A 223 -3.48 -6.15 8.04
C LEU A 223 -4.39 -7.36 8.24
N ALA A 224 -4.67 -8.14 7.19
CA ALA A 224 -5.36 -9.42 7.32
C ALA A 224 -4.54 -10.42 8.18
N LEU A 225 -3.21 -10.44 8.05
CA LEU A 225 -2.35 -11.19 8.97
C LEU A 225 -2.41 -10.63 10.40
N GLY A 226 -2.58 -9.32 10.56
CA GLY A 226 -2.87 -8.69 11.84
C GLY A 226 -4.16 -9.22 12.51
N LEU A 227 -5.23 -9.45 11.73
CA LEU A 227 -6.45 -10.09 12.24
C LEU A 227 -6.22 -11.54 12.67
N VAL A 228 -5.40 -12.30 11.91
CA VAL A 228 -5.01 -13.66 12.28
C VAL A 228 -4.24 -13.66 13.60
N LEU A 229 -3.27 -12.75 13.74
CA LEU A 229 -2.52 -12.58 14.98
C LEU A 229 -3.45 -12.27 16.16
N LEU A 230 -4.35 -11.31 16.01
CA LEU A 230 -5.33 -10.95 17.05
C LEU A 230 -6.18 -12.17 17.47
N ARG A 231 -6.65 -12.96 16.50
CA ARG A 231 -7.45 -14.16 16.74
C ARG A 231 -6.67 -15.21 17.53
N GLU A 232 -5.43 -15.48 17.14
CA GLU A 232 -4.62 -16.50 17.83
C GLU A 232 -4.19 -16.04 19.22
N MET A 233 -3.82 -14.76 19.42
CA MET A 233 -3.55 -14.19 20.75
C MET A 233 -4.79 -14.21 21.68
N THR A 234 -5.99 -14.08 21.10
CA THR A 234 -7.24 -14.21 21.87
C THR A 234 -7.46 -15.65 22.32
N LYS A 235 -7.19 -16.62 21.43
CA LYS A 235 -7.32 -18.06 21.73
C LYS A 235 -6.29 -18.54 22.76
N SER A 236 -5.05 -18.05 22.68
CA SER A 236 -3.98 -18.42 23.60
C SER A 236 -4.10 -17.78 24.99
N GLY A 237 -5.03 -16.84 25.19
CA GLY A 237 -5.19 -16.14 26.47
C GLY A 237 -4.14 -15.04 26.72
N GLU A 238 -3.20 -14.82 25.80
CA GLU A 238 -2.17 -13.76 25.89
C GLU A 238 -2.77 -12.36 26.12
N LEU A 239 -3.99 -12.14 25.63
CA LEU A 239 -4.72 -10.89 25.81
C LEU A 239 -5.29 -10.69 27.23
N LYS A 240 -5.54 -11.78 27.98
CA LYS A 240 -6.07 -11.79 29.35
C LYS A 240 -4.96 -11.84 30.42
N GLU A 241 -3.90 -12.63 30.19
CA GLU A 241 -2.86 -12.87 31.21
C GLU A 241 -2.07 -11.62 31.67
N VAL A 242 -1.97 -10.60 30.82
CA VAL A 242 -1.24 -9.36 31.17
C VAL A 242 -2.13 -8.35 31.91
N GLU A 243 -3.45 -8.50 31.86
CA GLU A 243 -4.38 -7.68 32.65
C GLU A 243 -4.33 -8.04 34.14
N VAL A 244 -3.90 -9.26 34.48
CA VAL A 244 -3.70 -9.73 35.86
C VAL A 244 -2.31 -9.34 36.41
N ARG A 245 -1.35 -8.98 35.54
CA ARG A 245 0.02 -8.57 35.92
C ARG A 245 0.24 -7.06 35.93
N ARG A 246 -0.82 -6.26 35.72
CA ARG A 246 -0.82 -4.80 35.91
C ARG A 246 -1.54 -4.46 37.20
#